data_AF-A0AA48RAE6-F1
#
_entry.id   AF-A0AA48RAE6-F1
#
_cell.length_a   1.000
_cell.length_b   1.000
_cell.length_c   1.000
_cell.angle_alpha   90.00
_cell.angle_beta   90.00
_cell.angle_gamma   90.00
#
_symmetry.space_group_name_H-M   'P 1'
#
loop_
_entity.id
_entity.type
_entity.pdbx_description
1 polymer ?
#
loop_
_entity_poly.entity_id
_entity_poly.type
_entity_poly.pdbx_seq_one_letter_code
_entity_poly.pdbx_strand_id
1 'polypeptide(L)'
;MDAPKKSKRGFASMDPERQREIARKGGKSVPPERRSFSQDTDLAAKAGQKGGRNVDPAKRSFSQDRELASAAGAKGGAASHKTSVAKPA
;
A
#
# COMPACT_ATOMS: atom_id res chain seq x y z
N MET A 1 24.05 -38.06 -8.59
CA MET A 1 22.64 -37.60 -8.55
C MET A 1 22.67 -36.08 -8.41
N ASP A 2 22.68 -35.37 -9.53
CA ASP A 2 22.70 -33.91 -9.55
C ASP A 2 21.32 -33.34 -9.23
N ALA A 3 21.22 -32.55 -8.16
CA ALA A 3 19.98 -31.91 -7.75
C ALA A 3 19.57 -30.79 -8.75
N PRO A 4 18.27 -30.64 -9.08
CA PRO A 4 17.83 -29.63 -10.03
C PRO A 4 18.07 -28.21 -9.46
N LYS A 5 18.87 -27.42 -10.18
CA LYS A 5 19.20 -26.03 -9.85
C LYS A 5 17.93 -25.18 -9.98
N LYS A 6 17.44 -24.59 -8.88
CA LYS A 6 16.26 -23.71 -8.88
C LYS A 6 16.49 -22.54 -9.84
N SER A 7 15.70 -22.48 -10.92
CA SER A 7 15.73 -21.36 -11.87
C SER A 7 15.24 -20.07 -11.20
N LYS A 8 15.92 -18.94 -11.43
CA LYS A 8 15.46 -17.60 -11.01
C LYS A 8 14.21 -17.20 -11.80
N ARG A 9 13.04 -17.68 -11.37
CA ARG A 9 11.73 -17.39 -11.96
C ARG A 9 10.88 -16.59 -10.97
N GLY A 10 9.96 -15.79 -11.49
CA GLY A 10 8.97 -15.05 -10.69
C GLY A 10 9.28 -13.57 -10.50
N PHE A 11 8.32 -12.86 -9.92
CA PHE A 11 8.34 -11.39 -9.80
C PHE A 11 9.59 -10.87 -9.09
N ALA A 12 9.98 -11.47 -7.96
CA ALA A 12 11.15 -11.05 -7.19
C ALA A 12 12.49 -11.30 -7.91
N SER A 13 12.52 -12.18 -8.92
CA SER A 13 13.72 -12.46 -9.72
C SER A 13 13.82 -11.59 -10.99
N MET A 14 12.81 -10.75 -11.28
CA MET A 14 12.85 -9.82 -12.42
C MET A 14 13.74 -8.63 -12.15
N ASP A 15 14.08 -7.89 -13.21
CA ASP A 15 14.74 -6.59 -13.08
C ASP A 15 13.94 -5.60 -12.19
N PRO A 16 14.59 -4.82 -11.30
CA PRO A 16 13.91 -3.90 -10.40
C PRO A 16 13.04 -2.84 -11.10
N GLU A 17 13.43 -2.35 -12.28
CA GLU A 17 12.63 -1.38 -13.04
C GLU A 17 11.35 -2.06 -13.54
N ARG A 18 11.47 -3.24 -14.12
CA ARG A 18 10.33 -4.04 -14.57
C ARG A 18 9.38 -4.41 -13.42
N GLN A 19 9.91 -4.73 -12.24
CA GLN A 19 9.10 -4.97 -11.04
C GLN A 19 8.27 -3.73 -10.66
N ARG A 20 8.89 -2.55 -10.64
CA ARG A 20 8.22 -1.28 -10.34
C ARG A 20 7.15 -0.94 -11.36
N GLU A 21 7.42 -1.15 -12.64
CA GLU A 21 6.44 -0.94 -13.70
C GLU A 21 5.21 -1.83 -13.54
N ILE A 22 5.41 -3.13 -13.30
CA ILE A 22 4.32 -4.08 -13.07
C ILE A 22 3.55 -3.71 -11.80
N ALA A 23 4.23 -3.37 -10.70
CA ALA A 23 3.57 -2.93 -9.47
C ALA A 23 2.74 -1.65 -9.69
N ARG A 24 3.29 -0.69 -10.45
CA ARG A 24 2.59 0.56 -10.82
C ARG A 24 1.38 0.27 -11.70
N LYS A 25 1.48 -0.65 -12.66
CA LYS A 25 0.38 -1.07 -13.53
C LYS A 25 -0.71 -1.77 -12.72
N GLY A 26 -0.34 -2.70 -11.83
CA GLY A 26 -1.26 -3.37 -10.92
C GLY A 26 -2.02 -2.39 -10.03
N GLY A 27 -1.32 -1.44 -9.39
CA GLY A 27 -1.96 -0.41 -8.56
C GLY A 27 -2.86 0.56 -9.32
N LYS A 28 -2.60 0.80 -10.61
CA LYS A 28 -3.45 1.62 -11.50
C LYS A 28 -4.60 0.83 -12.14
N SER A 29 -4.61 -0.49 -12.03
CA SER A 29 -5.62 -1.33 -12.69
C SER A 29 -7.04 -1.08 -12.20
N VAL A 30 -7.19 -0.57 -10.97
CA VAL A 30 -8.47 -0.18 -10.39
C VAL A 30 -8.53 1.35 -10.30
N PRO A 31 -9.55 1.98 -10.93
CA PRO A 31 -9.79 3.43 -10.81
C PRO A 31 -9.85 3.85 -9.34
N PRO A 32 -9.34 5.04 -8.97
CA PRO A 32 -9.29 5.51 -7.58
C PRO A 32 -10.61 5.35 -6.83
N GLU A 33 -11.73 5.60 -7.52
CA GLU A 33 -13.08 5.56 -6.98
C GLU A 33 -13.51 4.14 -6.67
N ARG A 34 -13.04 3.14 -7.42
CA ARG A 34 -13.44 1.73 -7.24
C ARG A 34 -12.50 0.91 -6.36
N ARG A 35 -11.50 1.54 -5.74
CA ARG A 35 -10.58 0.85 -4.83
C ARG A 35 -11.28 0.59 -3.50
N SER A 36 -11.14 -0.62 -2.96
CA SER A 36 -11.77 -1.01 -1.69
C SER A 36 -11.44 -0.07 -0.53
N PHE A 37 -10.19 0.41 -0.44
CA PHE A 37 -9.76 1.35 0.61
C PHE A 37 -10.27 2.78 0.40
N SER A 38 -10.67 3.16 -0.82
CA SER A 38 -11.32 4.45 -1.08
C SER A 38 -12.80 4.43 -0.72
N GLN A 39 -13.44 3.25 -0.85
CA GLN A 39 -14.86 3.04 -0.56
C GLN A 39 -15.12 2.78 0.93
N ASP A 40 -14.20 2.09 1.61
CA ASP A 40 -14.31 1.74 3.02
C ASP A 40 -13.06 2.20 3.78
N THR A 41 -13.22 3.31 4.51
CA THR A 41 -12.17 3.89 5.36
C THR A 41 -11.84 3.02 6.57
N ASP A 42 -12.81 2.27 7.09
CA ASP A 42 -12.60 1.39 8.24
C ASP A 42 -11.77 0.17 7.84
N LEU A 43 -12.01 -0.37 6.64
CA LEU A 43 -11.17 -1.41 6.06
C LEU A 43 -9.73 -0.93 5.88
N ALA A 44 -9.53 0.29 5.37
CA ALA A 44 -8.21 0.89 5.22
C ALA A 44 -7.51 1.04 6.59
N ALA A 45 -8.21 1.56 7.60
CA ALA A 45 -7.70 1.73 8.95
C ALA A 45 -7.33 0.39 9.60
N LYS A 46 -8.21 -0.62 9.51
CA LYS A 46 -7.97 -1.98 10.03
C LYS A 46 -6.77 -2.64 9.36
N ALA A 47 -6.65 -2.52 8.04
CA ALA A 47 -5.50 -3.04 7.29
C ALA A 47 -4.20 -2.37 7.72
N GLY A 48 -4.19 -1.04 7.87
CA GLY A 48 -3.05 -0.29 8.38
C GLY A 48 -2.66 -0.70 9.80
N GLN A 49 -3.64 -0.81 10.71
CA GLN A 49 -3.40 -1.26 12.09
C GLN A 49 -2.83 -2.68 12.14
N LYS A 50 -3.36 -3.61 11.32
CA LYS A 50 -2.86 -4.98 11.23
C LYS A 50 -1.40 -5.02 10.75
N GLY A 51 -1.06 -4.22 9.74
CA GLY A 51 0.33 -4.10 9.27
C GLY A 51 1.28 -3.54 10.33
N GLY A 52 0.84 -2.51 11.06
CA GLY A 52 1.64 -1.89 12.12
C GLY A 52 1.77 -2.75 13.38
N ARG A 53 0.81 -3.65 13.66
CA ARG A 53 0.85 -4.57 14.80
C ARG A 53 2.03 -5.54 14.76
N ASN A 54 2.49 -5.91 13.58
CA ASN A 54 3.64 -6.81 13.41
C ASN A 54 4.99 -6.13 13.70
N VAL A 55 4.98 -4.81 13.92
CA VAL A 55 6.14 -4.02 14.32
C VAL A 55 6.08 -3.79 15.82
N ASP A 56 7.22 -4.03 16.48
CA ASP A 56 7.46 -3.70 17.89
C ASP A 56 6.99 -2.25 18.16
N PRO A 57 6.13 -2.01 19.17
CA PRO A 57 5.63 -0.67 19.50
C PRO A 57 6.73 0.39 19.60
N ALA A 58 7.89 0.06 20.16
CA ALA A 58 9.00 1.00 20.33
C ALA A 58 9.72 1.32 19.00
N LYS A 59 9.53 0.49 17.97
CA LYS A 59 10.15 0.62 16.64
C LYS A 59 9.18 1.07 15.55
N ARG A 60 7.94 1.40 15.90
CA ARG A 60 6.97 1.93 14.93
C ARG A 60 7.39 3.31 14.49
N SER A 61 7.61 3.50 13.19
CA SER A 61 7.99 4.80 12.61
C SER A 61 7.03 5.92 13.02
N PHE A 62 5.72 5.61 13.10
CA PHE A 62 4.70 6.57 13.51
C PHE A 62 4.69 6.90 15.01
N SER A 63 5.33 6.09 15.85
CA SER A 63 5.47 6.34 17.29
C SER A 63 6.77 7.08 17.61
N GLN A 64 7.81 6.90 16.77
CA GLN A 64 9.09 7.58 16.91
C GLN A 64 9.08 8.99 16.34
N ASP A 65 8.38 9.20 15.22
CA ASP A 65 8.32 10.49 14.53
C ASP A 65 6.85 10.92 14.35
N ARG A 66 6.44 11.87 15.19
CA ARG A 66 5.09 12.45 15.17
C ARG A 66 4.84 13.29 13.93
N GLU A 67 5.86 13.96 13.41
CA GLU A 67 5.72 14.78 12.19
C GLU A 67 5.51 13.88 10.99
N LEU A 68 6.29 12.80 10.86
CA LEU A 68 6.11 11.79 9.83
C LEU A 68 4.72 11.16 9.89
N ALA A 69 4.24 10.81 11.10
CA ALA A 69 2.89 10.28 11.29
C ALA A 69 1.81 11.27 10.84
N SER A 70 1.96 12.53 11.21
CA SER A 70 1.02 13.60 10.85
C SER A 70 1.03 13.86 9.34
N ALA A 71 2.21 13.92 8.71
CA ALA A 71 2.36 14.09 7.27
C ALA A 71 1.78 12.91 6.47
N ALA A 72 2.02 11.68 6.92
CA ALA A 72 1.45 10.48 6.31
C ALA A 72 -0.08 10.46 6.43
N GLY A 73 -0.61 10.80 7.62
CA GLY A 73 -2.04 10.94 7.86
C GLY A 73 -2.68 12.01 6.98
N ALA A 74 -2.08 13.19 6.91
CA ALA A 74 -2.55 14.29 6.08
C ALA A 74 -2.55 13.92 4.59
N LYS A 75 -1.50 13.26 4.10
CA LYS A 75 -1.43 12.77 2.71
C LYS A 75 -2.52 11.74 2.42
N GLY A 76 -2.77 10.83 3.36
CA GLY A 76 -3.86 9.85 3.27
C GLY A 76 -5.22 10.53 3.21
N GLY A 77 -5.50 11.46 4.12
CA GLY A 77 -6.75 12.21 4.16
C GLY A 77 -6.98 13.09 2.92
N ALA A 78 -5.92 13.71 2.39
CA ALA A 78 -5.99 14.50 1.16
C ALA A 78 -6.28 13.64 -0.08
N ALA A 79 -5.83 12.38 -0.11
CA ALA A 79 -6.17 11.46 -1.19
C ALA A 79 -7.67 11.09 -1.15
N SER A 80 -8.26 10.97 0.04
CA SER A 80 -9.70 10.71 0.21
C SER A 80 -10.59 11.93 -0.11
N HIS A 81 -10.14 13.15 0.18
CA HIS A 81 -10.92 14.38 -0.06
C HIS A 81 -11.04 14.78 -1.53
N LYS A 82 -10.13 14.33 -2.41
CA LYS A 82 -10.19 14.67 -3.84
C LYS A 82 -11.26 13.88 -4.61
N THR A 83 -11.78 12.80 -4.03
CA THR A 83 -12.76 11.89 -4.66
C THR A 83 -14.20 12.09 -4.17
N SER A 84 -14.47 13.00 -3.22
CA SER A 84 -15.84 13.24 -2.72
C SER A 84 -16.71 14.10 -3.66
N VAL A 85 -16.23 14.46 -4.85
CA VAL A 85 -17.03 15.09 -5.92
C VAL A 85 -17.42 14.03 -6.94
N ALA A 86 -18.38 13.16 -6.60
CA ALA A 86 -19.34 12.52 -7.51
C ALA A 86 -20.09 11.40 -6.78
N LYS A 87 -21.28 11.71 -6.29
CA LYS A 87 -22.34 10.71 -6.11
C LYS A 87 -23.69 11.39 -6.40
N PRO A 88 -24.25 11.26 -7.62
CA PRO A 88 -25.68 11.50 -7.78
C PRO A 88 -26.46 10.31 -7.19
N ALA A 89 -27.69 10.62 -6.78
CA ALA A 89 -28.62 9.85 -5.96
C ALA A 89 -28.80 8.37 -6.32
#